data_AF-A0A9Q8ZD22-F1
#
_entry.id   AF-A0A9Q8ZD22-F1
#
_cell.length_a   1.000
_cell.length_b   1.000
_cell.length_c   1.000
_cell.angle_alpha   90.00
_cell.angle_beta   90.00
_cell.angle_gamma   90.00
#
_symmetry.space_group_name_H-M   'P 1'
#
loop_
_entity.id
_entity.type
_entity.pdbx_description
1 polymer ?
#
loop_
_entity_poly.entity_id
_entity_poly.type
_entity_poly.pdbx_seq_one_letter_code
_entity_poly.pdbx_strand_id
1 'polypeptide(L)'
;MSHAVSTHYQIPQPSFARLCQAALYVDRAIAFTRNQQPMSNSRIAELTVLADELCAFCAVLDSTPPKGYLQDGFLSLLAPQCMARSALFIILDPSTCPEKIGTGAGYITSTDAKTSAELNLQAYSINIIQQVSQQAQNFIKEIMSMVDMEAQLGRVSPFILHYMYCTIATFYWFLGENGKESYQARIYELGMFLEKMGTRWKLAEKYMELVKFYDVSERSRNFPSR
;
A
#
# COMPACT_ATOMS: atom_id res chain seq x y z
N MET A 1 -18.02 -17.11 -1.13
CA MET A 1 -17.41 -17.47 0.17
C MET A 1 -18.08 -16.63 1.24
N SER A 2 -18.51 -17.23 2.35
CA SER A 2 -19.03 -16.49 3.51
C SER A 2 -17.86 -15.79 4.18
N HIS A 3 -17.77 -14.47 4.10
CA HIS A 3 -16.74 -13.71 4.82
C HIS A 3 -17.09 -13.68 6.31
N ALA A 4 -16.07 -13.75 7.17
CA ALA A 4 -16.27 -13.60 8.61
C ALA A 4 -16.98 -12.27 8.90
N VAL A 5 -18.11 -12.33 9.61
CA VAL A 5 -18.91 -11.16 9.93
C VAL A 5 -18.18 -10.36 11.01
N SER A 6 -17.41 -9.37 10.58
CA SER A 6 -16.96 -8.31 11.49
C SER A 6 -18.10 -7.34 11.73
N THR A 7 -18.15 -6.74 12.93
CA THR A 7 -18.94 -5.55 13.19
C THR A 7 -18.64 -4.46 12.15
N HIS A 8 -19.67 -3.73 11.73
CA HIS A 8 -19.57 -2.68 10.71
C HIS A 8 -18.51 -1.64 11.11
N TYR A 9 -17.67 -1.20 10.16
CA TYR A 9 -16.52 -0.36 10.46
C TYR A 9 -16.89 1.04 11.00
N GLN A 10 -18.11 1.53 10.72
CA GLN A 10 -18.58 2.80 11.28
C GLN A 10 -18.83 2.74 12.79
N ILE A 11 -19.01 1.54 13.36
CA ILE A 11 -19.19 1.39 14.80
C ILE A 11 -17.83 1.61 15.48
N PRO A 12 -17.74 2.45 16.53
CA PRO A 12 -16.51 2.62 17.29
C PRO A 12 -16.01 1.29 17.86
N GLN A 13 -14.73 1.00 17.65
CA GLN A 13 -14.10 -0.26 18.07
C GLN A 13 -12.69 0.02 18.62
N PRO A 14 -12.19 -0.81 19.56
CA PRO A 14 -10.82 -0.69 20.06
C PRO A 14 -9.79 -1.00 18.97
N SER A 15 -8.55 -0.54 19.15
CA SER A 15 -7.45 -0.70 18.19
C SER A 15 -7.21 -2.15 17.76
N PHE A 16 -7.30 -3.10 18.70
CA PHE A 16 -7.18 -4.53 18.37
C PHE A 16 -8.29 -5.00 17.42
N ALA A 17 -9.54 -4.61 17.65
CA ALA A 17 -10.65 -4.94 16.76
C ALA A 17 -10.50 -4.27 15.38
N ARG A 18 -9.97 -3.04 15.34
CA ARG A 18 -9.59 -2.36 14.08
C ARG A 18 -8.51 -3.13 13.33
N LEU A 19 -7.53 -3.68 14.03
CA LEU A 19 -6.49 -4.52 13.43
C LEU A 19 -7.07 -5.79 12.82
N CYS A 20 -7.99 -6.47 13.53
CA CYS A 20 -8.71 -7.63 12.99
C CYS A 20 -9.53 -7.27 11.74
N GLN A 21 -10.23 -6.13 11.74
CA GLN A 21 -10.94 -5.62 10.57
C GLN A 21 -9.99 -5.41 9.38
N ALA A 22 -8.86 -4.75 9.60
CA ALA A 22 -7.86 -4.54 8.56
C ALA A 22 -7.31 -5.87 8.01
N ALA A 23 -7.08 -6.87 8.87
CA ALA A 23 -6.65 -8.20 8.45
C ALA A 23 -7.70 -8.90 7.57
N LEU A 24 -8.99 -8.77 7.88
CA LEU A 24 -10.07 -9.30 7.05
C LEU A 24 -10.12 -8.63 5.66
N TYR A 25 -9.87 -7.32 5.59
CA TYR A 25 -9.75 -6.65 4.29
C TYR A 25 -8.53 -7.10 3.49
N VAL A 26 -7.39 -7.33 4.15
CA VAL A 26 -6.20 -7.91 3.49
C VAL A 26 -6.53 -9.29 2.92
N ASP A 27 -7.22 -10.15 3.68
CA ASP A 27 -7.64 -11.48 3.20
C ASP A 27 -8.58 -11.37 1.98
N ARG A 28 -9.58 -10.46 2.04
CA ARG A 28 -10.47 -10.17 0.90
C ARG A 28 -9.72 -9.69 -0.34
N ALA A 29 -8.76 -8.78 -0.17
CA ALA A 29 -7.93 -8.27 -1.26
C ALA A 29 -7.08 -9.39 -1.89
N ILE A 30 -6.43 -10.22 -1.06
CA ILE A 30 -5.64 -11.37 -1.52
C ILE A 30 -6.53 -12.38 -2.25
N ALA A 31 -7.70 -12.71 -1.69
CA ALA A 31 -8.65 -13.64 -2.32
C ALA A 31 -9.13 -13.12 -3.68
N PHE A 32 -9.41 -11.81 -3.77
CA PHE A 32 -9.79 -11.17 -5.03
C PHE A 32 -8.65 -11.26 -6.06
N THR A 33 -7.41 -10.92 -5.69
CA THR A 33 -6.27 -10.93 -6.61
C THR A 33 -5.88 -12.36 -7.03
N ARG A 34 -6.04 -13.34 -6.15
CA ARG A 34 -5.78 -14.77 -6.47
C ARG A 34 -6.81 -15.38 -7.41
N ASN A 35 -8.01 -14.80 -7.51
CA ASN A 35 -9.02 -15.30 -8.43
C ASN A 35 -8.54 -15.09 -9.88
N GLN A 36 -8.31 -16.17 -10.62
CA GLN A 36 -7.79 -16.14 -11.99
C GLN A 36 -8.86 -15.91 -13.07
N GLN A 37 -10.06 -15.45 -12.70
CA GLN A 37 -11.05 -15.06 -13.70
C GLN A 37 -10.55 -13.87 -14.57
N PRO A 38 -10.99 -13.73 -15.82
CA PRO A 38 -10.70 -12.53 -16.60
C PRO A 38 -11.38 -11.30 -15.98
N MET A 39 -10.82 -10.11 -16.21
CA MET A 39 -11.42 -8.85 -15.77
C MET A 39 -12.68 -8.50 -16.59
N SER A 40 -13.84 -8.93 -16.09
CA SER A 40 -15.15 -8.57 -16.63
C SER A 40 -15.70 -7.29 -15.98
N ASN A 41 -16.74 -6.69 -16.58
CA ASN A 41 -17.43 -5.53 -15.98
C ASN A 41 -17.97 -5.79 -14.57
N SER A 42 -18.49 -7.00 -14.31
CA SER A 42 -18.94 -7.37 -12.96
C SER A 42 -17.79 -7.40 -11.97
N ARG A 43 -16.62 -7.91 -12.41
CA ARG A 43 -15.42 -7.98 -11.59
C ARG A 43 -14.80 -6.60 -11.35
N ILE A 44 -14.85 -5.70 -12.34
CA ILE A 44 -14.49 -4.28 -12.17
C ILE A 44 -15.39 -3.64 -11.10
N ALA A 45 -16.69 -3.89 -11.15
CA ALA A 45 -17.63 -3.36 -10.17
C ALA A 45 -17.34 -3.91 -8.75
N GLU A 46 -17.10 -5.22 -8.60
CA GLU A 46 -16.73 -5.82 -7.32
C GLU A 46 -15.42 -5.25 -6.75
N LEU A 47 -14.40 -5.08 -7.59
CA LEU A 47 -13.13 -4.44 -7.21
C LEU A 47 -13.37 -3.03 -6.69
N THR A 48 -14.12 -2.23 -7.46
CA THR A 48 -14.40 -0.83 -7.15
C THR A 48 -15.14 -0.71 -5.82
N VAL A 49 -16.15 -1.55 -5.60
CA VAL A 49 -16.89 -1.59 -4.32
C VAL A 49 -15.97 -1.94 -3.16
N LEU A 50 -15.09 -2.93 -3.30
CA LEU A 50 -14.14 -3.29 -2.24
C LEU A 50 -13.11 -2.19 -1.98
N ALA A 51 -12.63 -1.52 -3.03
CA ALA A 51 -11.70 -0.40 -2.92
C ALA A 51 -12.35 0.82 -2.23
N ASP A 52 -13.59 1.15 -2.59
CA ASP A 52 -14.37 2.22 -1.95
C ASP A 52 -14.64 1.91 -0.47
N GLU A 53 -14.98 0.65 -0.15
CA GLU A 53 -15.17 0.19 1.23
C GLU A 53 -13.87 0.33 2.05
N LEU A 54 -12.73 -0.03 1.46
CA LEU A 54 -11.41 0.14 2.06
C LEU A 54 -11.03 1.61 2.26
N CYS A 55 -11.33 2.48 1.30
CA CYS A 55 -11.09 3.92 1.41
C CYS A 55 -11.95 4.53 2.53
N ALA A 56 -13.22 4.15 2.61
CA ALA A 56 -14.11 4.55 3.70
C ALA A 56 -13.58 4.06 5.06
N PHE A 57 -13.08 2.83 5.13
CA PHE A 57 -12.47 2.31 6.35
C PHE A 57 -11.20 3.10 6.73
N CYS A 58 -10.33 3.42 5.78
CA CYS A 58 -9.15 4.27 6.04
C CYS A 58 -9.55 5.64 6.60
N ALA A 59 -10.58 6.28 6.03
CA ALA A 59 -11.07 7.57 6.52
C ALA A 59 -11.61 7.48 7.97
N VAL A 60 -12.26 6.37 8.34
CA VAL A 60 -12.67 6.14 9.74
C VAL A 60 -11.47 5.97 10.67
N LEU A 61 -10.43 5.24 10.24
CA LEU A 61 -9.22 5.09 11.05
C LEU A 61 -8.49 6.43 11.24
N ASP A 62 -8.38 7.23 10.19
CA ASP A 62 -7.68 8.52 10.21
C ASP A 62 -8.42 9.60 11.01
N SER A 63 -9.76 9.54 11.04
CA SER A 63 -10.60 10.46 11.82
C SER A 63 -10.84 10.02 13.27
N THR A 64 -10.46 8.79 13.63
CA THR A 64 -10.61 8.30 15.01
C THR A 64 -9.56 8.98 15.90
N PRO A 65 -9.95 9.86 16.83
CA PRO A 65 -8.99 10.50 17.70
C PRO A 65 -8.33 9.45 18.61
N PRO A 66 -7.04 9.61 18.93
CA PRO A 66 -6.37 8.77 19.91
C PRO A 66 -7.11 8.85 21.26
N LYS A 67 -7.76 7.74 21.66
CA LYS A 67 -8.43 7.67 22.97
C LYS A 67 -7.41 7.32 24.05
N GLY A 68 -6.88 8.34 24.72
CA GLY A 68 -6.01 8.17 25.89
C GLY A 68 -5.11 9.39 26.11
N TYR A 69 -4.77 9.67 27.38
CA TYR A 69 -3.85 10.75 27.79
C TYR A 69 -2.37 10.45 27.50
N LEU A 70 -2.07 9.40 26.75
CA LEU A 70 -0.71 8.93 26.51
C LEU A 70 -0.42 8.94 25.00
N GLN A 71 0.84 9.25 24.66
CA GLN A 71 1.44 9.21 23.31
C GLN A 71 1.16 7.92 22.52
N ASP A 72 0.65 6.85 23.16
CA ASP A 72 0.33 5.56 22.55
C ASP A 72 -0.87 5.57 21.59
N GLY A 73 -1.74 6.58 21.64
CA GLY A 73 -2.97 6.56 20.84
C GLY A 73 -2.73 6.51 19.32
N PHE A 74 -1.74 7.26 18.82
CA PHE A 74 -1.34 7.20 17.41
C PHE A 74 -0.78 5.82 17.04
N LEU A 75 0.20 5.33 17.81
CA LEU A 75 0.82 4.02 17.57
C LEU A 75 -0.19 2.87 17.64
N SER A 76 -1.25 3.01 18.45
CA SER A 76 -2.29 2.00 18.60
C SER A 76 -3.12 1.77 17.32
N LEU A 77 -3.32 2.82 16.50
CA LEU A 77 -4.06 2.73 15.24
C LEU A 77 -3.16 2.66 14.00
N LEU A 78 -1.86 2.88 14.17
CA LEU A 78 -0.90 2.84 13.07
C LEU A 78 -0.91 1.50 12.33
N ALA A 79 -0.92 0.38 13.06
CA ALA A 79 -0.95 -0.95 12.45
C ALA A 79 -2.20 -1.17 11.58
N PRO A 80 -3.45 -0.99 12.06
CA PRO A 80 -4.63 -1.10 11.20
C PRO A 80 -4.62 -0.09 10.04
N GLN A 81 -4.15 1.14 10.25
CA GLN A 81 -4.07 2.16 9.19
C GLN A 81 -3.16 1.73 8.03
N CYS A 82 -1.98 1.20 8.34
CA CYS A 82 -1.05 0.74 7.30
C CYS A 82 -1.48 -0.58 6.67
N MET A 83 -2.15 -1.47 7.42
CA MET A 83 -2.71 -2.71 6.85
C MET A 83 -3.85 -2.43 5.87
N ALA A 84 -4.76 -1.52 6.18
CA ALA A 84 -5.85 -1.14 5.27
C ALA A 84 -5.30 -0.57 3.95
N ARG A 85 -4.27 0.28 4.03
CA ARG A 85 -3.57 0.81 2.84
C ARG A 85 -2.79 -0.26 2.08
N SER A 86 -2.19 -1.22 2.79
CA SER A 86 -1.59 -2.40 2.16
C SER A 86 -2.61 -3.22 1.37
N ALA A 87 -3.84 -3.37 1.88
CA ALA A 87 -4.91 -4.05 1.14
C ALA A 87 -5.30 -3.30 -0.14
N LEU A 88 -5.33 -1.95 -0.11
CA LEU A 88 -5.52 -1.12 -1.31
C LEU A 88 -4.43 -1.39 -2.37
N PHE A 89 -3.16 -1.46 -1.95
CA PHE A 89 -2.08 -1.86 -2.88
C PHE A 89 -2.32 -3.25 -3.46
N ILE A 90 -2.63 -4.25 -2.63
CA ILE A 90 -2.82 -5.64 -3.08
C ILE A 90 -3.90 -5.76 -4.17
N ILE A 91 -4.99 -4.99 -4.06
CA ILE A 91 -6.12 -5.09 -4.98
C ILE A 91 -6.01 -4.16 -6.19
N LEU A 92 -5.39 -2.97 -6.04
CA LEU A 92 -5.37 -1.95 -7.09
C LEU A 92 -4.08 -1.95 -7.92
N ASP A 93 -2.94 -2.35 -7.36
CA ASP A 93 -1.65 -2.34 -8.06
C ASP A 93 -1.69 -3.09 -9.41
N PRO A 94 -2.32 -4.28 -9.52
CA PRO A 94 -2.44 -4.98 -10.81
C PRO A 94 -3.21 -4.19 -11.87
N SER A 95 -4.05 -3.24 -11.47
CA SER A 95 -4.87 -2.42 -12.35
C SER A 95 -4.21 -1.10 -12.75
N THR A 96 -3.01 -0.79 -12.25
CA THR A 96 -2.30 0.47 -12.58
C THR A 96 -1.58 0.41 -13.93
N CYS A 97 -1.26 -0.79 -14.43
CA CYS A 97 -0.45 -0.98 -15.62
C CYS A 97 -1.18 -0.64 -16.94
N PRO A 98 -0.48 -0.04 -17.92
CA PRO A 98 -1.03 0.25 -19.25
C PRO A 98 -1.28 -0.99 -20.10
N GLU A 99 -0.65 -2.13 -19.79
CA GLU A 99 -0.94 -3.41 -20.45
C GLU A 99 -2.27 -3.99 -19.98
N LYS A 100 -2.82 -4.97 -20.72
CA LYS A 100 -4.04 -5.64 -20.28
C LYS A 100 -3.75 -6.50 -19.06
N ILE A 101 -4.61 -6.37 -18.04
CA ILE A 101 -4.61 -7.19 -16.84
C ILE A 101 -4.95 -8.62 -17.27
N GLY A 102 -4.00 -9.54 -17.16
CA GLY A 102 -4.28 -10.95 -17.37
C GLY A 102 -3.66 -11.82 -16.29
N THR A 103 -3.89 -13.12 -16.43
CA THR A 103 -3.82 -14.08 -15.32
C THR A 103 -2.43 -14.69 -15.11
N GLY A 104 -1.44 -14.29 -15.91
CA GLY A 104 -0.06 -14.80 -15.88
C GLY A 104 0.95 -13.75 -15.45
N ALA A 105 2.12 -14.19 -14.99
CA ALA A 105 3.26 -13.33 -14.75
C ALA A 105 3.87 -12.86 -16.09
N GLY A 106 4.14 -11.56 -16.21
CA GLY A 106 4.74 -10.95 -17.41
C GLY A 106 3.79 -9.99 -18.13
N TYR A 107 4.32 -9.31 -19.15
CA TYR A 107 3.56 -8.38 -19.99
C TYR A 107 2.66 -9.17 -20.94
N ILE A 108 1.35 -9.10 -20.72
CA ILE A 108 0.38 -9.59 -21.70
C ILE A 108 0.16 -8.47 -22.72
N THR A 109 0.95 -8.50 -23.78
CA THR A 109 0.74 -7.66 -24.96
C THR A 109 -0.44 -8.21 -25.75
N SER A 110 -1.66 -8.01 -25.27
CA SER A 110 -2.83 -8.26 -26.11
C SER A 110 -2.89 -7.18 -27.19
N THR A 111 -3.13 -7.56 -28.44
CA THR A 111 -3.33 -6.63 -29.56
C THR A 111 -4.66 -5.87 -29.48
N ASP A 112 -5.58 -6.32 -28.63
CA ASP A 112 -6.89 -5.72 -28.47
C ASP A 112 -6.82 -4.40 -27.70
N ALA A 113 -7.60 -3.40 -28.13
CA ALA A 113 -7.75 -2.17 -27.37
C ALA A 113 -8.35 -2.43 -25.97
N LYS A 114 -7.95 -1.63 -24.98
CA LYS A 114 -8.63 -1.58 -23.68
C LYS A 114 -10.04 -1.01 -23.86
N THR A 115 -10.98 -1.59 -23.14
CA THR A 115 -12.34 -1.07 -23.01
C THR A 115 -12.32 0.21 -22.18
N SER A 116 -13.35 1.05 -22.33
CA SER A 116 -13.51 2.26 -21.51
C SER A 116 -13.57 1.94 -20.02
N ALA A 117 -14.15 0.79 -19.64
CA ALA A 117 -14.22 0.36 -18.25
C ALA A 117 -12.82 0.04 -17.68
N GLU A 118 -11.95 -0.63 -18.45
CA GLU A 118 -10.57 -0.91 -18.05
C GLU A 118 -9.73 0.38 -17.93
N LEU A 119 -9.89 1.33 -18.85
CA LEU A 119 -9.21 2.63 -18.77
C LEU A 119 -9.66 3.44 -17.56
N ASN A 120 -10.96 3.44 -17.26
CA ASN A 120 -11.51 4.11 -16.08
C ASN A 120 -11.00 3.46 -14.79
N LEU A 121 -10.97 2.12 -14.73
CA LEU A 121 -10.43 1.39 -13.59
C LEU A 121 -8.94 1.71 -13.39
N GLN A 122 -8.17 1.78 -14.48
CA GLN A 122 -6.76 2.14 -14.41
C GLN A 122 -6.57 3.55 -13.82
N ALA A 123 -7.26 4.55 -14.37
CA ALA A 123 -7.19 5.92 -13.86
C ALA A 123 -7.60 6.02 -12.37
N TYR A 124 -8.67 5.31 -12.00
CA TYR A 124 -9.14 5.21 -10.61
C TYR A 124 -8.09 4.59 -9.69
N SER A 125 -7.47 3.48 -10.12
CA SER A 125 -6.47 2.74 -9.34
C SER A 125 -5.21 3.57 -9.12
N ILE A 126 -4.70 4.22 -10.18
CA ILE A 126 -3.55 5.12 -10.12
C ILE A 126 -3.84 6.28 -9.15
N ASN A 127 -5.02 6.87 -9.22
CA ASN A 127 -5.39 7.99 -8.36
C ASN A 127 -5.37 7.60 -6.87
N ILE A 128 -5.98 6.48 -6.51
CA ILE A 128 -5.99 6.00 -5.12
C ILE A 128 -4.58 5.64 -4.64
N ILE A 129 -3.82 4.90 -5.45
CA ILE A 129 -2.46 4.48 -5.11
C ILE A 129 -1.55 5.70 -4.91
N GLN A 130 -1.70 6.72 -5.75
CA GLN A 130 -0.99 7.99 -5.59
C GLN A 130 -1.40 8.70 -4.29
N GLN A 131 -2.69 8.79 -3.99
CA GLN A 131 -3.18 9.44 -2.76
C GLN A 131 -2.67 8.75 -1.50
N VAL A 132 -2.79 7.42 -1.40
CA VAL A 132 -2.29 6.70 -0.22
C VAL A 132 -0.77 6.81 -0.12
N SER A 133 -0.02 6.70 -1.22
CA SER A 133 1.44 6.87 -1.22
C SER A 133 1.88 8.22 -0.65
N GLN A 134 1.14 9.30 -0.96
CA GLN A 134 1.45 10.63 -0.45
C GLN A 134 1.28 10.74 1.07
N GLN A 135 0.34 9.99 1.65
CA GLN A 135 0.08 10.00 3.09
C GLN A 135 1.20 9.34 3.91
N ALA A 136 1.96 8.41 3.33
CA ALA A 136 3.05 7.69 4.01
C ALA A 136 4.08 8.63 4.66
N GLN A 137 4.31 9.80 4.04
CA GLN A 137 5.24 10.80 4.54
C GLN A 137 4.81 11.39 5.90
N ASN A 138 3.51 11.54 6.12
CA ASN A 138 3.01 12.02 7.40
C ASN A 138 3.20 10.93 8.47
N PHE A 139 2.91 9.67 8.12
CA PHE A 139 3.15 8.54 9.02
C PHE A 139 4.61 8.44 9.46
N ILE A 140 5.57 8.48 8.53
CA ILE A 140 6.98 8.36 8.93
C ILE A 140 7.44 9.53 9.79
N LYS A 141 7.00 10.76 9.51
CA LYS A 141 7.36 11.93 10.33
C LYS A 141 6.85 11.80 11.75
N GLU A 142 5.58 11.40 11.91
CA GLU A 142 4.97 11.18 13.21
C GLU A 142 5.65 10.02 13.96
N ILE A 143 5.88 8.87 13.30
CA ILE A 143 6.57 7.72 13.92
C ILE A 143 7.99 8.11 14.36
N MET A 144 8.74 8.77 13.49
CA MET A 144 10.13 9.14 13.77
C MET A 144 10.22 10.13 14.92
N SER A 145 9.23 11.02 15.07
CA SER A 145 9.15 11.94 16.22
C SER A 145 8.84 11.25 17.56
N MET A 146 8.28 10.03 17.53
CA MET A 146 7.94 9.24 18.72
C MET A 146 8.97 8.16 19.07
N VAL A 147 9.86 7.85 18.12
CA VAL A 147 10.83 6.76 18.21
C VAL A 147 12.22 7.33 18.01
N ASP A 148 12.69 8.04 19.03
CA ASP A 148 14.03 8.65 19.05
C ASP A 148 15.11 7.60 19.33
N MET A 149 14.79 6.57 20.13
CA MET A 149 15.75 5.53 20.52
C MET A 149 15.43 4.17 19.91
N GLU A 150 16.45 3.36 19.61
CA GLU A 150 16.28 2.00 19.09
C GLU A 150 15.40 1.12 20.00
N ALA A 151 15.51 1.29 21.32
CA ALA A 151 14.69 0.58 22.30
C ALA A 151 13.18 0.82 22.12
N GLN A 152 12.78 1.94 21.50
CA GLN A 152 11.38 2.30 21.25
C GLN A 152 10.84 1.72 19.93
N LEU A 153 11.71 1.20 19.03
CA LEU A 153 11.28 0.59 17.77
C LEU A 153 10.36 -0.63 17.99
N GLY A 154 10.48 -1.29 19.15
CA GLY A 154 9.59 -2.38 19.54
C GLY A 154 8.11 -1.97 19.71
N ARG A 155 7.83 -0.67 19.84
CA ARG A 155 6.46 -0.13 19.91
C ARG A 155 5.80 -0.01 18.53
N VAL A 156 6.60 -0.06 17.46
CA VAL A 156 6.11 0.05 16.09
C VAL A 156 5.91 -1.35 15.51
N SER A 157 4.66 -1.64 15.15
CA SER A 157 4.29 -2.93 14.57
C SER A 157 4.95 -3.16 13.19
N PRO A 158 5.38 -4.39 12.86
CA PRO A 158 5.93 -4.70 11.53
C PRO A 158 4.88 -4.60 10.41
N PHE A 159 3.59 -4.51 10.73
CA PHE A 159 2.52 -4.38 9.73
C PHE A 159 2.57 -3.09 8.91
N ILE A 160 3.38 -2.10 9.32
CA ILE A 160 3.59 -0.89 8.53
C ILE A 160 4.49 -1.10 7.32
N LEU A 161 5.35 -2.13 7.36
CA LEU A 161 6.50 -2.25 6.47
C LEU A 161 6.07 -2.47 5.02
N HIS A 162 5.03 -3.28 4.78
CA HIS A 162 4.53 -3.55 3.44
C HIS A 162 3.99 -2.26 2.78
N TYR A 163 3.25 -1.44 3.53
CA TYR A 163 2.76 -0.15 3.02
C TYR A 163 3.90 0.80 2.64
N MET A 164 4.95 0.87 3.47
CA MET A 164 6.13 1.70 3.16
C MET A 164 6.86 1.18 1.92
N TYR A 165 7.07 -0.14 1.83
CA TYR A 165 7.66 -0.79 0.67
C TYR A 165 6.89 -0.47 -0.63
N CYS A 166 5.58 -0.69 -0.66
CA CYS A 166 4.74 -0.41 -1.83
C CYS A 166 4.77 1.08 -2.21
N THR A 167 4.80 1.96 -1.21
CA THR A 167 4.91 3.41 -1.44
C THR A 167 6.24 3.78 -2.10
N ILE A 168 7.36 3.20 -1.66
CA ILE A 168 8.67 3.43 -2.28
C ILE A 168 8.65 2.95 -3.73
N ALA A 169 8.17 1.74 -3.99
CA ALA A 169 8.05 1.20 -5.35
C ALA A 169 7.21 2.12 -6.25
N THR A 170 6.10 2.66 -5.72
CA THR A 170 5.25 3.64 -6.42
C THR A 170 5.98 4.93 -6.73
N PHE A 171 6.76 5.48 -5.80
CA PHE A 171 7.53 6.69 -6.07
C PHE A 171 8.65 6.47 -7.07
N TYR A 172 9.28 5.29 -7.10
CA TYR A 172 10.22 4.94 -8.17
C TYR A 172 9.53 4.92 -9.54
N TRP A 173 8.34 4.33 -9.61
CA TRP A 173 7.53 4.35 -10.83
C TRP A 173 7.21 5.79 -11.27
N PHE A 174 6.68 6.64 -10.38
CA PHE A 174 6.38 8.03 -10.73
C PHE A 174 7.60 8.89 -11.03
N LEU A 175 8.76 8.59 -10.42
CA LEU A 175 10.03 9.23 -10.76
C LEU A 175 10.45 8.86 -12.18
N GLY A 176 10.33 7.58 -12.56
CA GLY A 176 10.63 7.11 -13.91
C GLY A 176 9.73 7.73 -14.98
N GLU A 177 8.45 7.96 -14.69
CA GLU A 177 7.51 8.57 -15.64
C GLU A 177 7.62 10.10 -15.73
N ASN A 178 7.79 10.78 -14.60
CA ASN A 178 7.63 12.24 -14.53
C ASN A 178 8.94 13.01 -14.25
N GLY A 179 10.01 12.32 -13.88
CA GLY A 179 11.32 12.92 -13.58
C GLY A 179 11.32 13.91 -12.40
N LYS A 180 10.28 13.95 -11.57
CA LYS A 180 10.16 14.93 -10.48
C LYS A 180 11.09 14.60 -9.32
N GLU A 181 12.06 15.47 -9.05
CA GLU A 181 13.01 15.36 -7.93
C GLU A 181 12.32 15.21 -6.55
N SER A 182 11.10 15.75 -6.39
CA SER A 182 10.31 15.57 -5.17
C SER A 182 10.04 14.10 -4.83
N TYR A 183 10.00 13.20 -5.81
CA TYR A 183 9.86 11.77 -5.56
C TYR A 183 11.17 11.15 -5.08
N GLN A 184 12.32 11.62 -5.56
CA GLN A 184 13.63 11.16 -5.10
C GLN A 184 13.84 11.46 -3.61
N ALA A 185 13.49 12.67 -3.16
CA ALA A 185 13.52 13.01 -1.74
C ALA A 185 12.62 12.09 -0.90
N ARG A 186 11.40 11.81 -1.37
CA ARG A 186 10.44 10.93 -0.67
C ARG A 186 10.91 9.48 -0.60
N ILE A 187 11.52 8.97 -1.67
CA ILE A 187 12.15 7.64 -1.72
C ILE A 187 13.26 7.57 -0.68
N TYR A 188 14.12 8.58 -0.63
CA TYR A 188 15.23 8.64 0.33
C TYR A 188 14.72 8.65 1.78
N GLU A 189 13.75 9.51 2.11
CA GLU A 189 13.16 9.57 3.46
C GLU A 189 12.53 8.24 3.90
N LEU A 190 11.78 7.59 3.00
CA LEU A 190 11.18 6.27 3.28
C LEU A 190 12.23 5.15 3.35
N GLY A 191 13.31 5.24 2.57
CA GLY A 191 14.44 4.32 2.61
C GLY A 191 15.16 4.38 3.96
N MET A 192 15.48 5.58 4.44
CA MET A 192 16.05 5.78 5.78
C MET A 192 15.13 5.24 6.88
N PHE A 193 13.81 5.42 6.71
CA PHE A 193 12.84 4.86 7.65
C PHE A 193 12.90 3.33 7.67
N LEU A 194 12.87 2.66 6.51
CA LEU A 194 12.97 1.20 6.44
C LEU A 194 14.31 0.68 6.95
N GLU A 195 15.41 1.38 6.68
CA GLU A 195 16.73 1.05 7.22
C GLU A 195 16.72 1.09 8.76
N LYS A 196 16.19 2.16 9.37
CA LYS A 196 16.05 2.25 10.82
C LYS A 196 15.17 1.12 11.37
N MET A 197 14.05 0.81 10.71
CA MET A 197 13.18 -0.29 11.10
C MET A 197 13.86 -1.67 10.94
N GLY A 198 14.82 -1.79 10.02
CA GLY A 198 15.62 -3.00 9.77
C GLY A 198 16.41 -3.48 10.99
N THR A 199 16.88 -2.55 11.83
CA THR A 199 17.58 -2.86 13.08
C THR A 199 16.76 -3.76 14.03
N ARG A 200 15.42 -3.70 13.92
CA ARG A 200 14.48 -4.52 14.71
C ARG A 200 13.78 -5.59 13.90
N TRP A 201 13.37 -5.26 12.67
CA TRP A 201 12.52 -6.08 11.83
C TRP A 201 13.25 -6.44 10.53
N LYS A 202 13.79 -7.65 10.46
CA LYS A 202 14.49 -8.17 9.26
C LYS A 202 13.69 -8.08 7.96
N LEU A 203 12.36 -8.07 8.04
CA LEU A 203 11.50 -7.88 6.87
C LEU A 203 11.76 -6.52 6.17
N ALA A 204 12.10 -5.47 6.93
CA ALA A 204 12.42 -4.17 6.36
C ALA A 204 13.71 -4.22 5.52
N GLU A 205 14.72 -4.97 5.96
CA GLU A 205 15.95 -5.21 5.18
C GLU A 205 15.62 -5.93 3.86
N LYS A 206 14.73 -6.93 3.91
CA LYS A 206 14.27 -7.64 2.70
C LYS A 206 13.49 -6.74 1.75
N TYR A 207 12.65 -5.85 2.27
CA TYR A 207 12.00 -4.85 1.43
C TYR A 207 13.00 -3.86 0.81
N MET A 208 14.03 -3.46 1.54
CA MET A 208 15.10 -2.61 0.97
C MET A 208 15.89 -3.31 -0.14
N GLU A 209 16.14 -4.62 -0.02
CA GLU A 209 16.71 -5.42 -1.11
C GLU A 209 15.80 -5.42 -2.34
N LEU A 210 14.49 -5.62 -2.15
CA LEU A 210 13.51 -5.65 -3.23
C LEU A 210 13.31 -4.29 -3.92
N VAL A 211 13.38 -3.19 -3.16
CA VAL A 211 13.21 -1.83 -3.68
C VAL A 211 14.23 -1.50 -4.78
N LYS A 212 15.45 -2.04 -4.70
CA LYS A 212 16.51 -1.82 -5.70
C LYS A 212 16.09 -2.23 -7.11
N PHE A 213 15.21 -3.23 -7.25
CA PHE A 213 14.71 -3.63 -8.56
C PHE A 213 13.82 -2.57 -9.23
N TYR A 214 13.31 -1.59 -8.48
CA TYR A 214 12.51 -0.48 -9.01
C TYR A 214 13.36 0.76 -9.34
N ASP A 215 14.61 0.82 -8.88
CA ASP A 215 15.49 1.95 -9.17
C ASP A 215 15.90 1.96 -10.65
N VAL A 216 15.30 2.90 -11.40
CA VAL A 216 15.54 3.10 -12.83
C VAL A 216 17.00 3.52 -13.10
N SER A 217 17.67 4.17 -12.14
CA SER A 217 19.07 4.54 -12.24
C SER A 217 20.03 3.35 -12.10
N GLU A 218 19.64 2.31 -11.35
CA GLU A 218 20.38 1.05 -11.28
C GLU A 218 20.08 0.12 -12.46
N ARG A 219 18.85 0.15 -13.01
CA ARG A 219 18.48 -0.64 -14.21
C ARG A 219 19.33 -0.30 -15.43
N SER A 220 19.63 0.99 -15.65
CA SER A 220 20.46 1.47 -16.76
C SER A 220 21.95 1.12 -16.62
N ARG A 221 22.44 0.84 -15.41
CA ARG A 221 23.80 0.35 -15.17
C ARG A 221 23.95 -1.14 -15.42
N ASN A 222 22.90 -1.93 -15.17
CA ASN A 222 22.94 -3.39 -15.29
C ASN A 222 22.61 -3.90 -16.71
N PHE A 223 22.02 -3.07 -17.57
CA PHE A 223 21.78 -3.36 -18.98
C PHE A 223 22.21 -2.16 -19.83
N PRO A 224 23.51 -2.03 -20.18
CA PRO A 224 23.92 -1.02 -21.14
C PRO A 224 23.18 -1.25 -22.46
N SER A 225 22.56 -0.18 -22.96
CA SER A 225 21.89 -0.13 -24.26
C SER A 225 22.77 -0.79 -25.32
N ARG A 226 22.29 -1.88 -25.92
CA ARG A 226 22.91 -2.49 -27.10
C ARG A 226 22.66 -1.65 -28.33
#